data_AF-A0P3H5-F1
#
_entry.id   AF-A0P3H5-F1
#
_cell.length_a   1.000
_cell.length_b   1.000
_cell.length_c   1.000
_cell.angle_alpha   90.00
_cell.angle_beta   90.00
_cell.angle_gamma   90.00
#
_symmetry.space_group_name_H-M   'P 1'
#
loop_
_entity.id
_entity.type
_entity.pdbx_description
1 polymer ?
#
loop_
_entity_poly.entity_id
_entity_poly.type
_entity_poly.pdbx_seq_one_letter_code
_entity_poly.pdbx_strand_id
1 'polypeptide(L)'
;MASEIGKLARGVVGGWLLHHDQKLLNSKTVEFENIATAGRSARLLSAISKEDTWTVDNDRVVELGRQLGIRKHELRGLLEVLVSEGLVQSGGQGVTVLGVTQARLLDHAANIFDAHRPEGIEYAAIELAERGSTTPVRQADCAEELSDRYKLSQVELQDLFTQSEHIGFVDYEGKGEDRLYFNGSLFKRDHADKARKILDSLTNTERVNLLEADERLRTSGCLPAGSVRKVVGEVLWSKLHQIGYFEVSIVSNEYGSTEFVTKPEALTKFVPSGLADMLDDAKALSSSLTFGTLASPAARGRIRSPAVLMDAFIGRGYVEGWASAIKRDYTALERKGVVQVSSSSSGHKLTLLKPEVGKMARELVLKGNASSIAAELLIGDRRTDFAGPETARRDERRKDVPEAKAAAARSLNILRKR
;
A
#
# COMPACT_ATOMS: atom_id res chain seq x y z
N MET A 1 -6.86 -19.58 -33.80
CA MET A 1 -7.62 -18.83 -32.78
C MET A 1 -7.67 -19.66 -31.51
N ALA A 2 -6.54 -19.71 -30.80
CA ALA A 2 -6.45 -20.38 -29.51
C ALA A 2 -6.91 -19.42 -28.40
N SER A 3 -7.63 -19.96 -27.43
CA SER A 3 -8.54 -19.30 -26.50
C SER A 3 -7.93 -18.19 -25.63
N GLU A 4 -8.60 -17.04 -25.57
CA GLU A 4 -8.47 -15.98 -24.55
C GLU A 4 -8.97 -16.39 -23.15
N ILE A 5 -9.24 -17.67 -22.89
CA ILE A 5 -9.75 -18.15 -21.61
C ILE A 5 -8.56 -18.27 -20.64
N GLY A 6 -8.43 -17.31 -19.71
CA GLY A 6 -7.50 -17.40 -18.57
C GLY A 6 -6.37 -16.37 -18.52
N LYS A 7 -6.29 -15.41 -19.45
CA LYS A 7 -5.33 -14.30 -19.33
C LYS A 7 -5.90 -13.23 -18.38
N LEU A 8 -5.13 -12.82 -17.38
CA LEU A 8 -5.52 -11.74 -16.46
C LEU A 8 -5.85 -10.46 -17.23
N ALA A 9 -6.84 -9.71 -16.73
CA ALA A 9 -7.19 -8.42 -17.32
C ALA A 9 -5.98 -7.45 -17.29
N ARG A 10 -5.80 -6.64 -18.33
CA ARG A 10 -4.62 -5.77 -18.48
C ARG A 10 -4.41 -4.84 -17.29
N GLY A 11 -5.48 -4.20 -16.81
CA GLY A 11 -5.43 -3.37 -15.61
C GLY A 11 -4.96 -4.11 -14.35
N VAL A 12 -5.27 -5.41 -14.22
CA VAL A 12 -4.78 -6.25 -13.12
C VAL A 12 -3.28 -6.50 -13.25
N VAL A 13 -2.83 -6.87 -14.44
CA VAL A 13 -1.39 -7.04 -14.74
C VAL A 13 -0.62 -5.75 -14.47
N GLY A 14 -1.11 -4.62 -14.97
CA GLY A 14 -0.51 -3.30 -14.72
C GLY A 14 -0.40 -2.93 -13.25
N GLY A 15 -1.42 -3.26 -12.45
CA GLY A 15 -1.39 -3.06 -11.01
C GLY A 15 -0.29 -3.87 -10.33
N TRP A 16 -0.14 -5.15 -10.70
CA TRP A 16 0.91 -6.02 -10.17
C TRP A 16 2.30 -5.60 -10.61
N LEU A 17 2.49 -5.14 -11.84
CA LEU A 17 3.77 -4.61 -12.33
C LEU A 17 4.25 -3.42 -11.49
N LEU A 18 3.35 -2.48 -11.19
CA LEU A 18 3.69 -1.34 -10.33
C LEU A 18 4.03 -1.77 -8.90
N HIS A 19 3.26 -2.72 -8.35
CA HIS A 19 3.49 -3.25 -7.00
C HIS A 19 4.82 -4.02 -6.91
N HIS A 20 5.09 -4.91 -7.86
CA HIS A 20 6.30 -5.73 -7.90
C HIS A 20 7.55 -4.89 -8.14
N ASP A 21 7.49 -3.87 -9.01
CA ASP A 21 8.60 -2.91 -9.14
C ASP A 21 8.97 -2.26 -7.80
N GLN A 22 7.99 -1.85 -7.00
CA GLN A 22 8.27 -1.29 -5.68
C GLN A 22 8.97 -2.28 -4.73
N LYS A 23 8.66 -3.58 -4.85
CA LYS A 23 9.39 -4.63 -4.12
C LYS A 23 10.80 -4.83 -4.66
N LEU A 24 10.95 -4.83 -5.98
CA LEU A 24 12.23 -4.98 -6.66
C LEU A 24 13.21 -3.84 -6.34
N LEU A 25 12.73 -2.60 -6.23
CA LEU A 25 13.55 -1.45 -5.81
C LEU A 25 14.20 -1.64 -4.44
N ASN A 26 13.55 -2.39 -3.54
CA ASN A 26 14.04 -2.69 -2.20
C ASN A 26 14.82 -4.01 -2.13
N SER A 27 14.79 -4.78 -3.21
CA SER A 27 15.53 -6.03 -3.34
C SER A 27 16.93 -5.78 -3.92
N LYS A 28 17.84 -6.73 -3.75
CA LYS A 28 19.16 -6.72 -4.40
C LYS A 28 19.22 -7.64 -5.63
N THR A 29 18.08 -8.13 -6.12
CA THR A 29 18.04 -9.04 -7.26
C THR A 29 18.10 -8.29 -8.59
N VAL A 30 18.63 -8.95 -9.60
CA VAL A 30 18.59 -8.53 -11.02
C VAL A 30 17.55 -9.33 -11.81
N GLU A 31 16.85 -10.27 -11.17
CA GLU A 31 15.77 -11.03 -11.80
C GLU A 31 14.51 -10.17 -12.00
N PHE A 32 13.59 -10.62 -12.85
CA PHE A 32 12.33 -9.94 -13.17
C PHE A 32 12.53 -8.55 -13.83
N GLU A 33 13.50 -8.45 -14.74
CA GLU A 33 13.85 -7.18 -15.41
C GLU A 33 12.70 -6.58 -16.23
N ASN A 34 11.84 -7.40 -16.85
CA ASN A 34 10.71 -6.88 -17.62
C ASN A 34 9.62 -6.34 -16.70
N ILE A 35 9.39 -6.97 -15.54
CA ILE A 35 8.53 -6.42 -14.48
C ILE A 35 9.06 -5.06 -14.03
N ALA A 36 10.35 -4.96 -13.73
CA ALA A 36 10.97 -3.70 -13.32
C ALA A 36 10.86 -2.63 -14.41
N THR A 37 11.18 -2.97 -15.66
CA THR A 37 11.14 -2.06 -16.80
C THR A 37 9.73 -1.52 -17.03
N ALA A 38 8.73 -2.39 -17.07
CA ALA A 38 7.33 -1.99 -17.27
C ALA A 38 6.79 -1.16 -16.10
N GLY A 39 7.02 -1.61 -14.86
CA GLY A 39 6.58 -0.90 -13.66
C GLY A 39 7.22 0.49 -13.53
N ARG A 40 8.55 0.59 -13.70
CA ARG A 40 9.27 1.89 -13.62
C ARG A 40 8.92 2.81 -14.76
N SER A 41 8.80 2.30 -15.98
CA SER A 41 8.38 3.10 -17.14
C SER A 41 6.99 3.69 -16.92
N ALA A 42 6.04 2.88 -16.43
CA ALA A 42 4.71 3.37 -16.10
C ALA A 42 4.72 4.40 -14.95
N ARG A 43 5.53 4.20 -13.90
CA ARG A 43 5.70 5.21 -12.83
C ARG A 43 6.28 6.51 -13.36
N LEU A 44 7.28 6.43 -14.23
CA LEU A 44 7.91 7.59 -14.86
C LEU A 44 6.91 8.33 -15.75
N LEU A 45 6.21 7.62 -16.62
CA LEU A 45 5.15 8.18 -17.46
C LEU A 45 4.08 8.87 -16.62
N SER A 46 3.63 8.21 -15.54
CA SER A 46 2.67 8.79 -14.61
C SER A 46 3.20 10.09 -14.00
N ALA A 47 4.47 10.14 -13.62
CA ALA A 47 5.09 11.34 -13.05
C ALA A 47 5.18 12.48 -14.08
N ILE A 48 5.65 12.20 -15.30
CA ILE A 48 5.79 13.23 -16.35
C ILE A 48 4.41 13.76 -16.77
N SER A 49 3.41 12.88 -16.92
CA SER A 49 2.05 13.25 -17.37
C SER A 49 1.27 14.15 -16.43
N LYS A 50 1.80 14.40 -15.23
CA LYS A 50 1.14 15.20 -14.17
C LYS A 50 1.80 16.56 -13.96
N GLU A 51 2.88 16.85 -14.66
CA GLU A 51 3.40 18.21 -14.65
C GLU A 51 2.41 19.13 -15.38
N ASP A 52 2.27 20.36 -14.89
CA ASP A 52 1.33 21.34 -15.45
C ASP A 52 1.72 21.81 -16.86
N THR A 53 2.94 21.49 -17.28
CA THR A 53 3.47 21.84 -18.59
C THR A 53 3.30 20.70 -19.57
N TRP A 54 2.92 21.03 -20.81
CA TRP A 54 2.78 20.06 -21.89
C TRP A 54 4.10 19.37 -22.25
N THR A 55 5.20 20.12 -22.15
CA THR A 55 6.57 19.62 -22.28
C THR A 55 7.29 19.85 -20.96
N VAL A 56 7.85 18.78 -20.40
CA VAL A 56 8.62 18.80 -19.16
C VAL A 56 10.09 18.88 -19.53
N ASP A 57 10.80 19.88 -19.03
CA ASP A 57 12.22 20.05 -19.33
C ASP A 57 13.07 18.87 -18.79
N ASN A 58 14.24 18.67 -19.40
CA ASN A 58 15.08 17.51 -19.10
C ASN A 58 15.58 17.48 -17.64
N ASP A 59 15.87 18.63 -17.04
CA ASP A 59 16.33 18.70 -15.65
C ASP A 59 15.20 18.29 -14.70
N ARG A 60 13.97 18.73 -14.99
CA ARG A 60 12.78 18.31 -14.27
C ARG A 60 12.51 16.81 -14.43
N VAL A 61 12.62 16.24 -15.64
CA VAL A 61 12.48 14.79 -15.86
C VAL A 61 13.51 13.99 -15.06
N VAL A 62 14.75 14.47 -14.95
CA VAL A 62 15.80 13.85 -14.12
C VAL A 62 15.43 13.89 -12.64
N GLU A 63 14.91 15.01 -12.15
CA GLU A 63 14.46 15.14 -10.76
C GLU A 63 13.27 14.21 -10.47
N LEU A 64 12.31 14.11 -11.39
CA LEU A 64 11.21 13.15 -11.29
C LEU A 64 11.75 11.71 -11.21
N GLY A 65 12.67 11.32 -12.08
CA GLY A 65 13.30 10.00 -12.04
C GLY A 65 13.94 9.72 -10.68
N ARG A 66 14.72 10.67 -10.14
CA ARG A 66 15.35 10.56 -8.82
C ARG A 66 14.32 10.32 -7.70
N GLN A 67 13.22 11.05 -7.70
CA GLN A 67 12.14 10.89 -6.72
C GLN A 67 11.44 9.52 -6.80
N LEU A 68 11.47 8.88 -7.97
CA LEU A 68 10.94 7.52 -8.15
C LEU A 68 11.95 6.43 -7.79
N GLY A 69 13.18 6.77 -7.38
CA GLY A 69 14.27 5.83 -7.13
C GLY A 69 14.98 5.35 -8.41
N ILE A 70 14.71 5.97 -9.56
CA ILE A 70 15.31 5.62 -10.86
C ILE A 70 16.71 6.22 -10.94
N ARG A 71 17.69 5.39 -11.29
CA ARG A 71 19.08 5.85 -11.41
C ARG A 71 19.27 6.65 -12.70
N LYS A 72 20.20 7.62 -12.69
CA LYS A 72 20.45 8.49 -13.86
C LYS A 72 20.74 7.72 -15.16
N HIS A 73 21.47 6.60 -15.08
CA HIS A 73 21.78 5.77 -16.26
C HIS A 73 20.57 4.96 -16.76
N GLU A 74 19.66 4.59 -15.85
CA GLU A 74 18.46 3.83 -16.15
C GLU A 74 17.37 4.71 -16.80
N LEU A 75 17.28 5.97 -16.36
CA LEU A 75 16.27 6.92 -16.83
C LEU A 75 16.21 7.03 -18.35
N ARG A 76 17.37 7.05 -19.02
CA ARG A 76 17.44 7.14 -20.48
C ARG A 76 16.78 5.93 -21.15
N GLY A 77 17.08 4.72 -20.69
CA GLY A 77 16.49 3.50 -21.22
C GLY A 77 14.96 3.47 -21.03
N LEU A 78 14.48 3.88 -19.84
CA LEU A 78 13.03 3.96 -19.59
C LEU A 78 12.34 4.99 -20.48
N LEU A 79 12.98 6.13 -20.77
CA LEU A 79 12.46 7.10 -21.73
C LEU A 79 12.43 6.53 -23.16
N GLU A 80 13.46 5.80 -23.57
CA GLU A 80 13.51 5.12 -24.87
C GLU A 80 12.37 4.09 -25.01
N VAL A 81 12.06 3.35 -23.94
CA VAL A 81 10.89 2.44 -23.87
C VAL A 81 9.58 3.20 -24.04
N LEU A 82 9.41 4.33 -23.33
CA LEU A 82 8.19 5.14 -23.47
C LEU A 82 8.05 5.76 -24.86
N VAL A 83 9.16 6.10 -25.53
CA VAL A 83 9.17 6.59 -26.91
C VAL A 83 8.81 5.47 -27.89
N SER A 84 9.37 4.27 -27.73
CA SER A 84 9.08 3.13 -28.62
C SER A 84 7.62 2.71 -28.56
N GLU A 85 6.99 2.86 -27.39
CA GLU A 85 5.56 2.59 -27.19
C GLU A 85 4.65 3.78 -27.60
N GLY A 86 5.22 4.87 -28.10
CA GLY A 86 4.48 6.05 -28.55
C GLY A 86 3.77 6.81 -27.44
N LEU A 87 4.22 6.69 -26.19
CA LEU A 87 3.61 7.31 -25.01
C LEU A 87 4.20 8.70 -24.72
N VAL A 88 5.44 8.92 -25.15
CA VAL A 88 6.12 10.21 -25.05
C VAL A 88 6.90 10.53 -26.32
N GLN A 89 7.16 11.82 -26.52
CA GLN A 89 8.10 12.33 -27.50
C GLN A 89 9.25 13.03 -26.75
N SER A 90 10.49 12.63 -27.04
CA SER A 90 11.69 13.24 -26.48
C SER A 90 12.34 14.18 -27.49
N GLY A 91 12.78 15.36 -27.04
CA GLY A 91 13.47 16.34 -27.88
C GLY A 91 14.46 17.19 -27.07
N GLY A 92 15.18 18.10 -27.74
CA GLY A 92 16.21 18.92 -27.10
C GLY A 92 15.69 19.84 -25.98
N GLN A 93 14.40 20.18 -26.01
CA GLN A 93 13.74 21.06 -25.03
C GLN A 93 13.08 20.29 -23.87
N GLY A 94 12.99 18.95 -23.93
CA GLY A 94 12.32 18.15 -22.91
C GLY A 94 11.52 16.98 -23.45
N VAL A 95 10.64 16.44 -22.60
CA VAL A 95 9.78 15.28 -22.88
C VAL A 95 8.31 15.72 -22.88
N THR A 96 7.57 15.33 -23.92
CA THR A 96 6.14 15.61 -24.08
C THR A 96 5.34 14.33 -24.00
N VAL A 97 4.26 14.30 -23.23
CA VAL A 97 3.40 13.11 -23.09
C VAL A 97 2.31 13.10 -24.16
N LEU A 98 2.09 11.96 -24.80
CA LEU A 98 1.18 11.82 -25.94
C LEU A 98 -0.13 11.13 -25.53
N GLY A 99 -1.17 11.92 -25.26
CA GLY A 99 -2.55 11.40 -25.12
C GLY A 99 -2.75 10.38 -24.00
N VAL A 100 -1.88 10.36 -22.99
CA VAL A 100 -1.95 9.41 -21.87
C VAL A 100 -2.89 9.95 -20.80
N THR A 101 -3.99 9.24 -20.57
CA THR A 101 -4.86 9.44 -19.41
C THR A 101 -4.43 8.50 -18.29
N GLN A 102 -4.47 8.96 -17.03
CA GLN A 102 -4.19 8.10 -15.86
C GLN A 102 -5.05 6.83 -15.81
N ALA A 103 -6.27 6.88 -16.35
CA ALA A 103 -7.18 5.74 -16.45
C ALA A 103 -6.61 4.56 -17.26
N ARG A 104 -5.69 4.82 -18.21
CA ARG A 104 -5.07 3.81 -19.07
C ARG A 104 -3.64 3.46 -18.66
N LEU A 105 -3.14 4.05 -17.56
CA LEU A 105 -1.76 3.86 -17.12
C LEU A 105 -1.42 2.38 -16.86
N LEU A 106 -2.35 1.65 -16.23
CA LEU A 106 -2.16 0.22 -15.95
C LEU A 106 -2.14 -0.61 -17.25
N ASP A 107 -2.95 -0.24 -18.23
CA ASP A 107 -2.93 -0.88 -19.54
C ASP A 107 -1.62 -0.60 -20.27
N HIS A 108 -1.08 0.62 -20.17
CA HIS A 108 0.23 0.96 -20.72
C HIS A 108 1.36 0.17 -20.05
N ALA A 109 1.33 -0.01 -18.73
CA ALA A 109 2.28 -0.86 -18.02
C ALA A 109 2.23 -2.30 -18.55
N ALA A 110 1.03 -2.86 -18.70
CA ALA A 110 0.85 -4.19 -19.27
C ALA A 110 1.32 -4.26 -20.73
N ASN A 111 1.13 -3.19 -21.53
CA ASN A 111 1.57 -3.15 -22.94
C ASN A 111 3.10 -3.20 -23.01
N ILE A 112 3.77 -2.35 -22.23
CA ILE A 112 5.24 -2.34 -22.13
C ILE A 112 5.73 -3.73 -21.73
N PHE A 113 5.11 -4.36 -20.73
CA PHE A 113 5.47 -5.69 -20.28
C PHE A 113 5.35 -6.74 -21.39
N ASP A 114 4.17 -6.87 -22.03
CA ASP A 114 3.95 -7.82 -23.14
C ASP A 114 4.94 -7.55 -24.30
N ALA A 115 5.23 -6.28 -24.62
CA ALA A 115 6.10 -5.87 -25.72
C ALA A 115 7.56 -6.30 -25.53
N HIS A 116 8.02 -6.37 -24.28
CA HIS A 116 9.39 -6.80 -23.93
C HIS A 116 9.56 -8.33 -23.89
N ARG A 117 8.51 -9.09 -24.24
CA ARG A 117 8.52 -10.56 -24.34
C ARG A 117 9.02 -11.21 -23.04
N PRO A 118 8.29 -11.04 -21.94
CA PRO A 118 8.73 -11.51 -20.65
C PRO A 118 8.74 -13.04 -20.58
N GLU A 119 9.58 -13.56 -19.71
CA GLU A 119 9.73 -14.99 -19.51
C GLU A 119 8.53 -15.57 -18.75
N GLY A 120 8.33 -16.90 -18.86
CA GLY A 120 7.22 -17.58 -18.20
C GLY A 120 7.17 -17.30 -16.69
N ILE A 121 8.34 -17.23 -16.05
CA ILE A 121 8.46 -17.00 -14.60
C ILE A 121 7.92 -15.63 -14.18
N GLU A 122 8.04 -14.60 -15.02
CA GLU A 122 7.54 -13.25 -14.72
C GLU A 122 6.01 -13.20 -14.78
N TYR A 123 5.39 -13.87 -15.76
CA TYR A 123 3.94 -14.04 -15.78
C TYR A 123 3.44 -14.87 -14.60
N ALA A 124 4.17 -15.94 -14.25
CA ALA A 124 3.83 -16.80 -13.14
C ALA A 124 3.87 -16.06 -11.79
N ALA A 125 4.83 -15.13 -11.60
CA ALA A 125 4.90 -14.28 -10.42
C ALA A 125 3.65 -13.39 -10.26
N ILE A 126 3.22 -12.74 -11.35
CA ILE A 126 2.01 -11.91 -11.37
C ILE A 126 0.76 -12.75 -11.08
N GLU A 127 0.64 -13.93 -11.69
CA GLU A 127 -0.48 -14.85 -11.48
C GLU A 127 -0.53 -15.37 -10.04
N LEU A 128 0.61 -15.77 -9.48
CA LEU A 128 0.72 -16.22 -8.08
C LEU A 128 0.25 -15.11 -7.12
N ALA A 129 0.66 -13.87 -7.38
CA ALA A 129 0.24 -12.72 -6.60
C ALA A 129 -1.27 -12.43 -6.72
N GLU A 130 -1.85 -12.47 -7.93
CA GLU A 130 -3.30 -12.28 -8.11
C GLU A 130 -4.11 -13.35 -7.38
N ARG A 131 -3.70 -14.63 -7.51
CA ARG A 131 -4.33 -15.75 -6.80
C ARG A 131 -4.32 -15.53 -5.29
N GLY A 132 -3.13 -15.29 -4.74
CA GLY A 132 -2.92 -15.02 -3.32
C GLY A 132 -3.64 -13.77 -2.80
N SER A 133 -3.93 -12.80 -3.67
CA SER A 133 -4.69 -11.60 -3.30
C SER A 133 -6.18 -11.84 -3.11
N THR A 134 -6.73 -12.83 -3.82
CA THR A 134 -8.15 -13.14 -3.74
C THR A 134 -8.42 -14.04 -2.54
N THR A 135 -7.66 -15.12 -2.41
CA THR A 135 -7.67 -16.03 -1.26
C THR A 135 -6.29 -16.64 -1.08
N PRO A 136 -5.92 -17.09 0.15
CA PRO A 136 -4.71 -17.88 0.31
C PRO A 136 -4.72 -19.10 -0.62
N VAL A 137 -3.56 -19.50 -1.11
CA VAL A 137 -3.37 -20.68 -1.97
C VAL A 137 -2.23 -21.52 -1.42
N ARG A 138 -2.31 -22.85 -1.44
CA ARG A 138 -1.14 -23.67 -1.09
C ARG A 138 -0.24 -23.80 -2.30
N GLN A 139 1.06 -23.93 -2.04
CA GLN A 139 2.05 -24.22 -3.09
C GLN A 139 1.65 -25.44 -3.92
N ALA A 140 1.28 -26.54 -3.25
CA ALA A 140 0.89 -27.77 -3.92
C ALA A 140 -0.37 -27.62 -4.79
N ASP A 141 -1.28 -26.71 -4.46
CA ASP A 141 -2.53 -26.52 -5.21
C ASP A 141 -2.31 -25.80 -6.55
N CYS A 142 -1.25 -24.97 -6.65
CA CYS A 142 -1.01 -24.11 -7.81
C CYS A 142 0.25 -24.46 -8.60
N ALA A 143 1.14 -25.29 -8.05
CA ALA A 143 2.43 -25.63 -8.66
C ALA A 143 2.28 -26.21 -10.08
N GLU A 144 1.47 -27.27 -10.24
CA GLU A 144 1.26 -27.94 -11.53
C GLU A 144 0.67 -26.97 -12.57
N GLU A 145 -0.39 -26.26 -12.20
CA GLU A 145 -1.06 -25.33 -13.12
C GLU A 145 -0.16 -24.17 -13.55
N LEU A 146 0.66 -23.61 -12.64
CA LEU A 146 1.63 -22.57 -12.97
C LEU A 146 2.74 -23.11 -13.89
N SER A 147 3.25 -24.31 -13.59
CA SER A 147 4.27 -24.98 -14.40
C SER A 147 3.79 -25.21 -15.83
N ASP A 148 2.60 -25.77 -15.99
CA ASP A 148 2.05 -26.10 -17.30
C ASP A 148 1.69 -24.86 -18.11
N ARG A 149 1.04 -23.87 -17.47
CA ARG A 149 0.60 -22.64 -18.14
C ARG A 149 1.76 -21.81 -18.65
N TYR A 150 2.80 -21.66 -17.83
CA TYR A 150 3.95 -20.80 -18.14
C TYR A 150 5.18 -21.58 -18.62
N LYS A 151 5.03 -22.89 -18.82
CA LYS A 151 6.06 -23.80 -19.32
C LYS A 151 7.34 -23.77 -18.49
N LEU A 152 7.18 -23.72 -17.18
CA LEU A 152 8.30 -23.71 -16.25
C LEU A 152 8.85 -25.11 -16.06
N SER A 153 10.17 -25.24 -16.03
CA SER A 153 10.84 -26.41 -15.48
C SER A 153 10.64 -26.50 -13.96
N GLN A 154 10.93 -27.66 -13.38
CA GLN A 154 10.88 -27.84 -11.93
C GLN A 154 11.82 -26.88 -11.18
N VAL A 155 12.96 -26.53 -11.79
CA VAL A 155 13.92 -25.56 -11.22
C VAL A 155 13.31 -24.16 -11.23
N GLU A 156 12.82 -23.69 -12.38
CA GLU A 156 12.19 -22.37 -12.50
C GLU A 156 10.94 -22.23 -11.62
N LEU A 157 10.17 -23.30 -11.44
CA LEU A 157 9.02 -23.31 -10.55
C LEU A 157 9.43 -23.16 -9.09
N GLN A 158 10.52 -23.81 -8.67
CA GLN A 158 11.03 -23.66 -7.31
C GLN A 158 11.66 -22.28 -7.08
N ASP A 159 12.34 -21.75 -8.09
CA ASP A 159 12.90 -20.40 -8.08
C ASP A 159 11.77 -19.35 -8.00
N LEU A 160 10.68 -19.53 -8.76
CA LEU A 160 9.50 -18.68 -8.68
C LEU A 160 9.02 -18.50 -7.24
N PHE A 161 8.80 -19.61 -6.53
CA PHE A 161 8.32 -19.57 -5.14
C PHE A 161 9.35 -18.90 -4.22
N THR A 162 10.61 -19.34 -4.30
CA THR A 162 11.69 -18.85 -3.43
C THR A 162 11.91 -17.35 -3.60
N GLN A 163 11.94 -16.87 -4.86
CA GLN A 163 12.15 -15.46 -5.18
C GLN A 163 10.92 -14.62 -4.86
N SER A 164 9.71 -15.12 -5.13
CA SER A 164 8.47 -14.40 -4.80
C SER A 164 8.35 -14.15 -3.29
N GLU A 165 8.78 -15.09 -2.46
CA GLU A 165 8.87 -14.94 -1.01
C GLU A 165 9.96 -13.95 -0.59
N HIS A 166 11.18 -14.11 -1.13
CA HIS A 166 12.33 -13.30 -0.75
C HIS A 166 12.19 -11.82 -1.15
N ILE A 167 11.69 -11.57 -2.36
CA ILE A 167 11.40 -10.23 -2.87
C ILE A 167 10.14 -9.66 -2.19
N GLY A 168 9.22 -10.53 -1.78
CA GLY A 168 7.95 -10.16 -1.15
C GLY A 168 6.87 -9.75 -2.16
N PHE A 169 6.83 -10.42 -3.31
CA PHE A 169 5.70 -10.38 -4.25
C PHE A 169 4.43 -10.97 -3.64
N VAL A 170 4.61 -11.99 -2.80
CA VAL A 170 3.57 -12.60 -1.98
C VAL A 170 4.02 -12.67 -0.52
N ASP A 171 3.04 -12.69 0.37
CA ASP A 171 3.23 -13.11 1.75
C ASP A 171 3.08 -14.62 1.85
N TYR A 172 3.70 -15.22 2.87
CA TYR A 172 3.70 -16.65 3.07
C TYR A 172 3.58 -17.06 4.54
N GLU A 173 3.02 -18.25 4.78
CA GLU A 173 2.99 -18.92 6.09
C GLU A 173 3.13 -20.45 5.92
N GLY A 174 3.56 -21.14 6.97
CA GLY A 174 3.75 -22.59 6.94
C GLY A 174 5.12 -23.04 6.37
N LYS A 175 5.26 -24.33 6.03
CA LYS A 175 6.51 -24.94 5.55
C LYS A 175 6.21 -26.05 4.54
N GLY A 176 7.15 -26.33 3.64
CA GLY A 176 7.06 -27.43 2.67
C GLY A 176 5.84 -27.31 1.76
N GLU A 177 5.17 -28.42 1.46
CA GLU A 177 4.00 -28.43 0.56
C GLU A 177 2.76 -27.72 1.15
N ASP A 178 2.69 -27.60 2.47
CA ASP A 178 1.66 -26.83 3.19
C ASP A 178 1.94 -25.32 3.21
N ARG A 179 2.98 -24.85 2.50
CA ARG A 179 3.29 -23.44 2.35
C ARG A 179 2.10 -22.71 1.69
N LEU A 180 1.58 -21.71 2.39
CA LEU A 180 0.45 -20.89 1.94
C LEU A 180 0.97 -19.56 1.42
N TYR A 181 0.54 -19.17 0.22
CA TYR A 181 0.79 -17.87 -0.37
C TYR A 181 -0.46 -17.00 -0.34
N PHE A 182 -0.30 -15.73 -0.02
CA PHE A 182 -1.39 -14.76 0.07
C PHE A 182 -0.89 -13.33 -0.11
N ASN A 183 -1.80 -12.36 -0.17
CA ASN A 183 -1.46 -10.94 -0.08
C ASN A 183 -1.81 -10.40 1.31
N GLY A 184 -0.92 -9.62 1.94
CA GLY A 184 -1.14 -9.07 3.28
C GLY A 184 -2.33 -8.13 3.40
N SER A 185 -2.85 -7.63 2.28
CA SER A 185 -4.11 -6.87 2.20
C SER A 185 -5.32 -7.75 1.90
N LEU A 186 -5.31 -9.02 2.32
CA LEU A 186 -6.32 -10.03 1.99
C LEU A 186 -7.75 -9.56 2.26
N PHE A 187 -7.95 -8.77 3.31
CA PHE A 187 -9.25 -8.27 3.77
C PHE A 187 -9.76 -7.03 3.02
N LYS A 188 -9.01 -6.46 2.05
CA LYS A 188 -9.48 -5.34 1.20
C LYS A 188 -10.51 -5.76 0.14
N ARG A 189 -10.66 -7.06 -0.11
CA ARG A 189 -11.61 -7.63 -1.09
C ARG A 189 -12.50 -8.64 -0.39
N ASP A 190 -13.80 -8.60 -0.70
CA ASP A 190 -14.79 -9.54 -0.16
C ASP A 190 -14.72 -9.60 1.38
N HIS A 191 -14.52 -8.43 2.00
CA HIS A 191 -14.26 -8.29 3.44
C HIS A 191 -15.35 -8.97 4.26
N ALA A 192 -16.62 -8.72 3.93
CA ALA A 192 -17.75 -9.28 4.66
C ALA A 192 -17.72 -10.82 4.72
N ASP A 193 -17.44 -11.49 3.59
CA ASP A 193 -17.37 -12.94 3.55
C ASP A 193 -16.15 -13.50 4.29
N LYS A 194 -15.00 -12.85 4.15
CA LYS A 194 -13.77 -13.25 4.86
C LYS A 194 -13.87 -13.02 6.36
N ALA A 195 -14.41 -11.89 6.77
CA ALA A 195 -14.65 -11.54 8.17
C ALA A 195 -15.64 -12.53 8.79
N ARG A 196 -16.73 -12.87 8.09
CA ARG A 196 -17.67 -13.92 8.52
C ARG A 196 -16.98 -15.27 8.72
N LYS A 197 -16.17 -15.73 7.75
CA LYS A 197 -15.40 -16.97 7.87
C LYS A 197 -14.48 -16.97 9.09
N ILE A 198 -13.84 -15.83 9.39
CA ILE A 198 -13.02 -15.71 10.60
C ILE A 198 -13.90 -15.78 11.85
N LEU A 199 -14.96 -14.98 11.94
CA LEU A 199 -15.89 -14.99 13.07
C LEU A 199 -16.43 -16.39 13.37
N ASP A 200 -16.75 -17.15 12.32
CA ASP A 200 -17.24 -18.54 12.41
C ASP A 200 -16.19 -19.55 12.90
N SER A 201 -14.91 -19.19 12.82
CA SER A 201 -13.82 -19.98 13.38
C SER A 201 -13.48 -19.66 14.84
N LEU A 202 -14.02 -18.57 15.39
CA LEU A 202 -13.70 -18.09 16.73
C LEU A 202 -14.56 -18.77 17.78
N THR A 203 -14.01 -18.91 18.99
CA THR A 203 -14.81 -19.23 20.18
C THR A 203 -15.82 -18.12 20.47
N ASN A 204 -16.84 -18.42 21.27
CA ASN A 204 -17.86 -17.42 21.64
C ASN A 204 -17.24 -16.17 22.29
N THR A 205 -16.28 -16.36 23.19
CA THR A 205 -15.58 -15.25 23.86
C THR A 205 -14.78 -14.40 22.88
N GLU A 206 -13.97 -15.04 22.02
CA GLU A 206 -13.20 -14.34 20.99
C GLU A 206 -14.11 -13.58 20.02
N ARG A 207 -15.25 -14.16 19.64
CA ARG A 207 -16.24 -13.53 18.76
C ARG A 207 -16.82 -12.27 19.40
N VAL A 208 -17.22 -12.33 20.67
CA VAL A 208 -17.75 -11.17 21.40
C VAL A 208 -16.69 -10.07 21.47
N ASN A 209 -15.46 -10.40 21.84
CA ASN A 209 -14.37 -9.44 21.94
C ASN A 209 -14.03 -8.79 20.59
N LEU A 210 -14.05 -9.57 19.50
CA LEU A 210 -13.80 -9.05 18.15
C LEU A 210 -14.91 -8.10 17.71
N LEU A 211 -16.18 -8.44 17.93
CA LEU A 211 -17.31 -7.57 17.61
C LEU A 211 -17.26 -6.26 18.40
N GLU A 212 -16.86 -6.31 19.68
CA GLU A 212 -16.65 -5.10 20.48
C GLU A 212 -15.52 -4.23 19.93
N ALA A 213 -14.38 -4.82 19.56
CA ALA A 213 -13.28 -4.09 18.95
C ALA A 213 -13.67 -3.46 17.60
N ASP A 214 -14.42 -4.18 16.77
CA ASP A 214 -14.91 -3.70 15.48
C ASP A 214 -15.90 -2.54 15.61
N GLU A 215 -16.75 -2.56 16.64
CA GLU A 215 -17.69 -1.48 16.91
C GLU A 215 -16.98 -0.21 17.41
N ARG A 216 -15.96 -0.36 18.26
CA ARG A 216 -15.10 0.75 18.70
C ARG A 216 -14.35 1.37 17.51
N LEU A 217 -13.80 0.53 16.62
CA LEU A 217 -13.15 1.00 15.39
C LEU A 217 -14.13 1.65 14.43
N ARG A 218 -15.36 1.14 14.31
CA ARG A 218 -16.41 1.74 13.47
C ARG A 218 -16.78 3.14 13.95
N THR A 219 -16.80 3.35 15.26
CA THR A 219 -17.19 4.63 15.87
C THR A 219 -16.07 5.67 15.81
N SER A 220 -14.82 5.26 16.08
CA SER A 220 -13.69 6.18 16.20
C SER A 220 -12.82 6.27 14.94
N GLY A 221 -12.98 5.32 14.01
CA GLY A 221 -12.20 5.15 12.78
C GLY A 221 -10.75 4.71 12.95
N CYS A 222 -10.10 5.17 14.02
CA CYS A 222 -8.72 4.85 14.35
C CYS A 222 -8.58 4.74 15.89
N LEU A 223 -7.86 3.73 16.37
CA LEU A 223 -7.66 3.49 17.80
C LEU A 223 -6.21 3.13 18.14
N PRO A 224 -5.67 3.46 19.33
CA PRO A 224 -4.38 2.94 19.76
C PRO A 224 -4.39 1.41 19.84
N ALA A 225 -3.36 0.74 19.30
CA ALA A 225 -3.31 -0.74 19.25
C ALA A 225 -3.39 -1.37 20.64
N GLY A 226 -2.76 -0.77 21.65
CA GLY A 226 -2.87 -1.23 23.03
C GLY A 226 -4.30 -1.24 23.58
N SER A 227 -5.19 -0.36 23.09
CA SER A 227 -6.61 -0.37 23.48
C SER A 227 -7.38 -1.53 22.83
N VAL A 228 -7.06 -1.85 21.58
CA VAL A 228 -7.64 -2.99 20.85
C VAL A 228 -7.13 -4.31 21.45
N ARG A 229 -5.82 -4.43 21.70
CA ARG A 229 -5.19 -5.60 22.35
C ARG A 229 -5.81 -5.96 23.68
N LYS A 230 -6.16 -4.96 24.50
CA LYS A 230 -6.83 -5.19 25.79
C LYS A 230 -8.22 -5.81 25.65
N VAL A 231 -8.93 -5.52 24.55
CA VAL A 231 -10.26 -6.09 24.27
C VAL A 231 -10.13 -7.50 23.71
N VAL A 232 -9.34 -7.67 22.65
CA VAL A 232 -9.26 -8.96 21.94
C VAL A 232 -8.34 -9.98 22.61
N GLY A 233 -7.38 -9.54 23.43
CA GLY A 233 -6.32 -10.36 24.00
C GLY A 233 -5.13 -10.56 23.04
N GLU A 234 -3.94 -10.85 23.58
CA GLU A 234 -2.69 -10.89 22.80
C GLU A 234 -2.67 -11.98 21.72
N VAL A 235 -3.22 -13.17 22.00
CA VAL A 235 -3.23 -14.30 21.04
C VAL A 235 -4.14 -13.98 19.85
N LEU A 236 -5.37 -13.55 20.10
CA LEU A 236 -6.32 -13.18 19.05
C LEU A 236 -5.83 -11.94 18.28
N TRP A 237 -5.25 -10.96 18.98
CA TRP A 237 -4.59 -9.82 18.34
C TRP A 237 -3.53 -10.27 17.33
N SER A 238 -2.55 -11.07 17.77
CA SER A 238 -1.44 -11.47 16.90
C SER A 238 -1.95 -12.26 15.70
N LYS A 239 -2.89 -13.19 15.91
CA LYS A 239 -3.59 -13.93 14.85
C LYS A 239 -4.24 -13.00 13.81
N LEU A 240 -5.06 -12.05 14.26
CA LEU A 240 -5.80 -11.13 13.38
C LEU A 240 -4.88 -10.13 12.66
N HIS A 241 -3.81 -9.67 13.33
CA HIS A 241 -2.84 -8.77 12.74
C HIS A 241 -2.05 -9.45 11.62
N GLN A 242 -1.56 -10.68 11.85
CA GLN A 242 -0.77 -11.44 10.87
C GLN A 242 -1.50 -11.70 9.55
N ILE A 243 -2.81 -11.97 9.61
CA ILE A 243 -3.65 -12.21 8.43
C ILE A 243 -4.21 -10.93 7.79
N GLY A 244 -3.92 -9.76 8.38
CA GLY A 244 -4.36 -8.47 7.86
C GLY A 244 -5.83 -8.13 8.12
N TYR A 245 -6.45 -8.72 9.15
CA TYR A 245 -7.78 -8.31 9.62
C TYR A 245 -7.75 -6.90 10.22
N PHE A 246 -6.62 -6.52 10.83
CA PHE A 246 -6.34 -5.18 11.28
C PHE A 246 -5.20 -4.55 10.47
N GLU A 247 -5.31 -3.25 10.20
CA GLU A 247 -4.23 -2.45 9.62
C GLU A 247 -3.59 -1.57 10.69
N VAL A 248 -2.29 -1.76 10.92
CA VAL A 248 -1.55 -1.12 12.00
C VAL A 248 -0.56 -0.09 11.46
N SER A 249 -0.74 1.17 11.84
CA SER A 249 0.13 2.29 11.52
C SER A 249 0.99 2.66 12.72
N ILE A 250 2.26 3.00 12.51
CA ILE A 250 3.16 3.40 13.61
C ILE A 250 3.48 4.89 13.49
N VAL A 251 3.24 5.64 14.57
CA VAL A 251 3.67 7.04 14.71
C VAL A 251 4.82 7.08 15.69
N SER A 252 6.00 7.46 15.21
CA SER A 252 7.22 7.57 16.02
C SER A 252 7.65 9.03 16.15
N ASN A 253 7.97 9.44 17.37
CA ASN A 253 8.60 10.72 17.68
C ASN A 253 9.69 10.53 18.75
N GLU A 254 10.30 11.63 19.19
CA GLU A 254 11.37 11.62 20.22
C GLU A 254 10.92 11.10 21.60
N TYR A 255 9.61 10.86 21.80
CA TYR A 255 9.02 10.35 23.04
C TYR A 255 8.59 8.88 22.94
N GLY A 256 8.83 8.22 21.81
CA GLY A 256 8.54 6.81 21.59
C GLY A 256 7.71 6.57 20.34
N SER A 257 7.30 5.30 20.18
CA SER A 257 6.47 4.85 19.06
C SER A 257 5.10 4.43 19.58
N THR A 258 4.05 4.92 18.94
CA THR A 258 2.66 4.55 19.23
C THR A 258 2.05 3.89 18.01
N GLU A 259 1.46 2.71 18.23
CA GLU A 259 0.76 1.94 17.19
C GLU A 259 -0.73 2.30 17.17
N PHE A 260 -1.28 2.45 15.97
CA PHE A 260 -2.68 2.79 15.72
C PHE A 260 -3.31 1.78 14.77
N VAL A 261 -4.60 1.49 14.96
CA VAL A 261 -5.35 0.45 14.27
C VAL A 261 -6.48 1.07 13.48
N THR A 262 -6.63 0.63 12.24
CA THR A 262 -7.73 0.97 11.33
C THR A 262 -8.30 -0.29 10.69
N LYS A 263 -9.53 -0.22 10.15
CA LYS A 263 -10.13 -1.34 9.41
C LYS A 263 -9.54 -1.45 7.99
N PRO A 264 -9.31 -2.66 7.48
CA PRO A 264 -8.74 -2.88 6.15
C PRO A 264 -9.65 -2.40 5.01
N GLU A 265 -10.97 -2.46 5.21
CA GLU A 265 -11.99 -2.03 4.25
C GLU A 265 -12.15 -0.52 4.15
N ALA A 266 -11.42 0.27 4.95
CA ALA A 266 -11.56 1.72 4.91
C ALA A 266 -11.30 2.28 3.50
N LEU A 267 -10.61 1.52 2.63
CA LEU A 267 -10.11 1.91 1.31
C LEU A 267 -10.00 0.69 0.35
N THR A 268 -10.40 0.86 -0.92
CA THR A 268 -10.63 -0.23 -1.90
C THR A 268 -9.39 -0.89 -2.54
N LYS A 269 -9.59 -2.08 -3.13
CA LYS A 269 -8.59 -2.98 -3.76
C LYS A 269 -7.80 -2.37 -4.93
N PHE A 270 -8.39 -1.52 -5.77
CA PHE A 270 -7.77 -1.04 -7.02
C PHE A 270 -7.49 0.43 -6.94
N VAL A 271 -6.35 0.70 -6.37
CA VAL A 271 -5.86 2.04 -6.18
C VAL A 271 -4.57 2.10 -7.00
N PRO A 272 -4.52 2.88 -8.10
CA PRO A 272 -3.27 3.10 -8.82
C PRO A 272 -2.16 3.45 -7.83
N SER A 273 -0.92 3.00 -8.04
CA SER A 273 0.16 3.11 -7.05
C SER A 273 0.28 4.51 -6.40
N GLY A 274 0.02 5.58 -7.14
CA GLY A 274 -0.04 6.94 -6.59
C GLY A 274 -1.14 7.17 -5.54
N LEU A 275 -2.35 6.64 -5.73
CA LEU A 275 -3.44 6.75 -4.76
C LEU A 275 -3.20 5.80 -3.57
N ALA A 276 -2.38 4.74 -3.71
CA ALA A 276 -2.02 3.83 -2.62
C ALA A 276 -1.03 4.51 -1.66
N ASP A 277 -0.10 5.30 -2.22
CA ASP A 277 0.79 6.16 -1.46
C ASP A 277 0.00 7.26 -0.70
N MET A 278 -0.95 7.93 -1.36
CA MET A 278 -1.84 8.91 -0.69
C MET A 278 -2.68 8.28 0.42
N LEU A 279 -3.04 7.01 0.25
CA LEU A 279 -3.80 6.23 1.21
C LEU A 279 -3.07 6.07 2.54
N ASP A 280 -1.81 5.70 2.43
CA ASP A 280 -0.93 5.49 3.55
C ASP A 280 -0.54 6.83 4.18
N ASP A 281 -0.47 7.90 3.37
CA ASP A 281 -0.35 9.27 3.86
C ASP A 281 -1.59 9.72 4.66
N ALA A 282 -2.79 9.38 4.19
CA ALA A 282 -4.03 9.68 4.88
C ALA A 282 -4.14 8.91 6.21
N LYS A 283 -3.74 7.64 6.23
CA LYS A 283 -3.64 6.84 7.46
C LYS A 283 -2.59 7.37 8.43
N ALA A 284 -1.45 7.84 7.92
CA ALA A 284 -0.42 8.46 8.75
C ALA A 284 -0.91 9.77 9.36
N LEU A 285 -1.57 10.63 8.57
CA LEU A 285 -2.17 11.87 9.05
C LEU A 285 -3.29 11.58 10.07
N SER A 286 -4.17 10.61 9.79
CA SER A 286 -5.20 10.14 10.72
C SER A 286 -4.60 9.65 12.04
N SER A 287 -3.50 8.88 11.98
CA SER A 287 -2.79 8.39 13.16
C SER A 287 -2.18 9.55 13.98
N SER A 288 -1.54 10.52 13.33
CA SER A 288 -0.98 11.71 14.01
C SER A 288 -2.08 12.57 14.68
N LEU A 289 -3.23 12.74 14.02
CA LEU A 289 -4.40 13.43 14.59
C LEU A 289 -4.99 12.67 15.77
N THR A 290 -5.10 11.35 15.65
CA THR A 290 -5.58 10.47 16.72
C THR A 290 -4.64 10.50 17.91
N PHE A 291 -3.32 10.51 17.68
CA PHE A 291 -2.31 10.71 18.71
C PHE A 291 -2.52 12.05 19.43
N GLY A 292 -2.66 13.15 18.68
CA GLY A 292 -2.91 14.49 19.24
C GLY A 292 -4.19 14.59 20.08
N THR A 293 -5.17 13.72 19.81
CA THR A 293 -6.44 13.64 20.53
C THR A 293 -6.33 12.77 21.78
N LEU A 294 -5.81 11.55 21.64
CA LEU A 294 -5.92 10.49 22.66
C LEU A 294 -4.66 10.28 23.51
N ALA A 295 -3.48 10.51 22.94
CA ALA A 295 -2.21 10.10 23.54
C ALA A 295 -1.24 11.26 23.83
N SER A 296 -1.38 12.40 23.17
CA SER A 296 -0.48 13.54 23.36
C SER A 296 -0.58 14.14 24.78
N PRO A 297 0.56 14.37 25.47
CA PRO A 297 0.58 15.05 26.76
C PRO A 297 -0.02 16.45 26.70
N ALA A 298 -0.81 16.84 27.71
CA ALA A 298 -1.51 18.12 27.74
C ALA A 298 -0.59 19.35 27.57
N ALA A 299 0.62 19.30 28.11
CA ALA A 299 1.61 20.39 28.04
C ALA A 299 2.08 20.73 26.62
N ARG A 300 1.89 19.84 25.64
CA ARG A 300 2.28 20.06 24.24
C ARG A 300 1.16 20.63 23.36
N GLY A 301 -0.06 20.70 23.91
CA GLY A 301 -1.30 20.96 23.19
C GLY A 301 -1.99 19.65 22.78
N ARG A 302 -3.31 19.58 23.01
CA ARG A 302 -4.18 18.47 22.59
C ARG A 302 -5.22 18.93 21.60
N ILE A 303 -5.55 18.04 20.67
CA ILE A 303 -6.65 18.23 19.74
C ILE A 303 -7.95 17.97 20.50
N ARG A 304 -8.77 19.00 20.67
CA ARG A 304 -10.08 18.90 21.34
C ARG A 304 -11.20 18.50 20.40
N SER A 305 -11.15 19.02 19.17
CA SER A 305 -12.13 18.70 18.12
C SER A 305 -11.38 18.43 16.82
N PRO A 306 -11.18 17.15 16.45
CA PRO A 306 -10.59 16.79 15.17
C PRO A 306 -11.38 17.37 13.98
N ALA A 307 -12.71 17.44 14.08
CA ALA A 307 -13.55 18.02 13.03
C ALA A 307 -13.23 19.49 12.77
N VAL A 308 -13.22 20.33 13.82
CA VAL A 308 -12.92 21.76 13.70
C VAL A 308 -11.49 22.00 13.20
N LEU A 309 -10.53 21.21 13.71
CA LEU A 309 -9.14 21.32 13.27
C LEU A 309 -9.02 20.97 11.78
N MET A 310 -9.64 19.87 11.33
CA MET A 310 -9.55 19.42 9.94
C MET A 310 -10.29 20.36 8.99
N ASP A 311 -11.45 20.89 9.37
CA ASP A 311 -12.17 21.88 8.56
C ASP A 311 -11.32 23.15 8.37
N ALA A 312 -10.64 23.62 9.43
CA ALA A 312 -9.70 24.73 9.33
C ALA A 312 -8.46 24.38 8.49
N PHE A 313 -7.90 23.18 8.69
CA PHE A 313 -6.67 22.76 8.02
C PHE A 313 -6.87 22.57 6.51
N ILE A 314 -7.99 21.98 6.11
CA ILE A 314 -8.38 21.81 4.71
C ILE A 314 -8.83 23.14 4.09
N GLY A 315 -9.66 23.91 4.81
CA GLY A 315 -10.23 25.15 4.28
C GLY A 315 -9.22 26.28 4.11
N ARG A 316 -8.25 26.40 5.03
CA ARG A 316 -7.21 27.43 4.98
C ARG A 316 -5.91 26.94 4.34
N GLY A 317 -5.72 25.63 4.25
CA GLY A 317 -4.46 25.00 3.87
C GLY A 317 -3.40 25.03 4.99
N TYR A 318 -3.72 25.53 6.19
CA TYR A 318 -2.80 25.53 7.33
C TYR A 318 -3.51 25.67 8.68
N VAL A 319 -2.81 25.28 9.74
CA VAL A 319 -3.16 25.55 11.15
C VAL A 319 -1.96 26.13 11.87
N GLU A 320 -2.17 27.04 12.82
CA GLU A 320 -1.09 27.71 13.53
C GLU A 320 -1.40 27.92 15.01
N GLY A 321 -0.35 28.03 15.82
CA GLY A 321 -0.46 28.30 17.25
C GLY A 321 0.82 27.95 18.01
N TRP A 322 0.75 28.06 19.34
CA TRP A 322 1.90 27.87 20.24
C TRP A 322 2.11 26.41 20.67
N ALA A 323 1.26 25.49 20.22
CA ALA A 323 1.34 24.09 20.60
C ALA A 323 2.56 23.42 19.97
N SER A 324 3.49 22.94 20.80
CA SER A 324 4.69 22.24 20.33
C SER A 324 4.38 20.92 19.61
N ALA A 325 3.18 20.34 19.82
CA ALA A 325 2.66 19.22 19.06
C ALA A 325 2.64 19.49 17.53
N ILE A 326 2.31 20.73 17.11
CA ILE A 326 2.30 21.15 15.70
C ILE A 326 3.66 20.91 15.04
N LYS A 327 4.75 21.17 15.78
CA LYS A 327 6.12 20.99 15.29
C LYS A 327 6.60 19.55 15.31
N ARG A 328 6.13 18.72 16.24
CA ARG A 328 6.80 17.47 16.62
C ARG A 328 6.09 16.19 16.20
N ASP A 329 4.77 16.21 16.07
CA ASP A 329 3.98 14.99 15.77
C ASP A 329 3.79 14.73 14.27
N TYR A 330 4.29 15.65 13.44
CA TYR A 330 4.11 15.65 11.99
C TYR A 330 5.42 15.51 11.21
N THR A 331 6.55 15.29 11.89
CA THR A 331 7.89 15.16 11.26
C THR A 331 7.94 14.08 10.19
N ALA A 332 7.27 12.95 10.42
CA ALA A 332 7.15 11.90 9.40
C ALA A 332 6.41 12.45 8.16
N LEU A 333 5.21 13.01 8.36
CA LEU A 333 4.39 13.61 7.30
C LEU A 333 5.06 14.77 6.56
N GLU A 334 5.95 15.49 7.23
CA GLU A 334 6.77 16.54 6.63
C GLU A 334 7.83 15.96 5.68
N ARG A 335 8.54 14.90 6.09
CA ARG A 335 9.46 14.17 5.21
C ARG A 335 8.74 13.58 3.99
N LYS A 336 7.45 13.29 4.14
CA LYS A 336 6.58 12.80 3.06
C LYS A 336 6.05 13.88 2.11
N GLY A 337 6.30 15.15 2.41
CA GLY A 337 5.71 16.26 1.67
C GLY A 337 4.18 16.33 1.77
N VAL A 338 3.56 15.71 2.79
CA VAL A 338 2.11 15.84 3.05
C VAL A 338 1.81 17.17 3.72
N VAL A 339 2.72 17.58 4.60
CA VAL A 339 2.63 18.82 5.36
C VAL A 339 3.99 19.51 5.39
N GLN A 340 4.00 20.79 5.76
CA GLN A 340 5.22 21.54 6.06
C GLN A 340 5.09 22.19 7.43
N VAL A 341 6.12 22.07 8.25
CA VAL A 341 6.20 22.75 9.54
C VAL A 341 7.10 23.97 9.40
N SER A 342 6.60 25.12 9.81
CA SER A 342 7.39 26.34 9.97
C SER A 342 7.25 26.87 11.41
N SER A 343 8.31 27.50 11.91
CA SER A 343 8.34 28.04 13.27
C SER A 343 8.88 29.47 13.23
N SER A 344 8.25 30.35 13.99
CA SER A 344 8.68 31.74 14.16
C SER A 344 8.56 32.16 15.62
N SER A 345 8.92 33.40 15.93
CA SER A 345 8.68 34.01 17.24
C SER A 345 7.18 34.09 17.60
N SER A 346 6.28 33.95 16.64
CA SER A 346 4.82 33.99 16.82
C SER A 346 4.15 32.61 16.97
N GLY A 347 4.95 31.53 16.98
CA GLY A 347 4.47 30.16 17.16
C GLY A 347 4.84 29.24 16.00
N HIS A 348 4.12 28.12 15.91
CA HIS A 348 4.30 27.07 14.92
C HIS A 348 3.15 27.08 13.93
N LYS A 349 3.45 26.84 12.66
CA LYS A 349 2.48 26.73 11.57
C LYS A 349 2.70 25.41 10.84
N LEU A 350 1.64 24.62 10.74
CA LEU A 350 1.58 23.39 9.96
C LEU A 350 0.75 23.68 8.70
N THR A 351 1.37 23.58 7.54
CA THR A 351 0.76 23.80 6.23
C THR A 351 0.45 22.45 5.61
N LEU A 352 -0.73 22.29 5.01
CA LEU A 352 -1.13 21.11 4.27
C LEU A 352 -0.66 21.27 2.83
N LEU A 353 0.27 20.43 2.40
CA LEU A 353 0.79 20.44 1.03
C LEU A 353 -0.04 19.54 0.10
N LYS A 354 -0.76 18.58 0.68
CA LYS A 354 -1.60 17.59 -0.02
C LYS A 354 -3.06 17.66 0.43
N PRO A 355 -3.88 18.55 -0.15
CA PRO A 355 -5.27 18.75 0.26
C PRO A 355 -6.13 17.48 0.21
N GLU A 356 -5.92 16.64 -0.80
CA GLU A 356 -6.57 15.34 -1.01
C GLU A 356 -6.31 14.37 0.15
N VAL A 357 -5.06 14.29 0.62
CA VAL A 357 -4.69 13.50 1.81
C VAL A 357 -5.41 14.03 3.05
N GLY A 358 -5.51 15.35 3.20
CA GLY A 358 -6.26 15.97 4.30
C GLY A 358 -7.74 15.58 4.31
N LYS A 359 -8.39 15.58 3.14
CA LYS A 359 -9.79 15.16 2.98
C LYS A 359 -9.98 13.68 3.35
N MET A 360 -9.11 12.80 2.86
CA MET A 360 -9.16 11.37 3.22
C MET A 360 -8.93 11.15 4.71
N ALA A 361 -7.92 11.80 5.31
CA ALA A 361 -7.63 11.68 6.72
C ALA A 361 -8.79 12.16 7.60
N ARG A 362 -9.51 13.22 7.19
CA ARG A 362 -10.71 13.69 7.88
C ARG A 362 -11.79 12.60 7.93
N GLU A 363 -12.09 11.96 6.81
CA GLU A 363 -13.11 10.91 6.76
C GLU A 363 -12.68 9.66 7.54
N LEU A 364 -11.39 9.30 7.51
CA LEU A 364 -10.85 8.23 8.35
C LEU A 364 -11.01 8.54 9.85
N VAL A 365 -10.66 9.75 10.29
CA VAL A 365 -10.75 10.14 11.71
C VAL A 365 -12.20 10.31 12.17
N LEU A 366 -13.10 10.81 11.32
CA LEU A 366 -14.47 11.15 11.72
C LEU A 366 -15.47 10.01 11.49
N LYS A 367 -15.24 9.16 10.49
CA LYS A 367 -16.22 8.16 10.04
C LYS A 367 -15.64 6.75 9.92
N GLY A 368 -14.33 6.57 10.08
CA GLY A 368 -13.66 5.27 9.96
C GLY A 368 -13.64 4.67 8.57
N ASN A 369 -14.02 5.45 7.55
CA ASN A 369 -14.08 5.02 6.16
C ASN A 369 -13.83 6.23 5.27
N ALA A 370 -12.90 6.10 4.31
CA ALA A 370 -12.61 7.12 3.31
C ALA A 370 -12.83 6.63 1.88
N SER A 371 -13.51 5.50 1.70
CA SER A 371 -13.71 4.85 0.40
C SER A 371 -14.44 5.73 -0.62
N SER A 372 -15.39 6.56 -0.20
CA SER A 372 -16.10 7.48 -1.11
C SER A 372 -15.19 8.58 -1.64
N ILE A 373 -14.36 9.19 -0.77
CA ILE A 373 -13.39 10.20 -1.18
C ILE A 373 -12.25 9.56 -1.97
N ALA A 374 -11.77 8.37 -1.60
CA ALA A 374 -10.76 7.65 -2.37
C ALA A 374 -11.26 7.29 -3.78
N ALA A 375 -12.57 6.99 -3.93
CA ALA A 375 -13.19 6.79 -5.24
C ALA A 375 -13.29 8.09 -6.06
N GLU A 376 -13.56 9.23 -5.42
CA GLU A 376 -13.55 10.56 -6.06
C GLU A 376 -12.13 11.01 -6.47
N LEU A 377 -11.12 10.62 -5.68
CA LEU A 377 -9.70 10.93 -5.88
C LEU A 377 -8.97 9.96 -6.81
N LEU A 378 -9.67 9.03 -7.46
CA LEU A 378 -9.13 8.24 -8.60
C LEU A 378 -8.62 9.13 -9.75
N ILE A 379 -8.75 10.44 -9.62
CA ILE A 379 -8.08 11.49 -10.39
C ILE A 379 -7.22 12.35 -9.43
N GLY A 380 -5.91 12.09 -9.30
CA GLY A 380 -4.92 13.08 -8.80
C GLY A 380 -3.95 12.66 -7.67
N ASP A 381 -2.71 12.37 -8.09
CA ASP A 381 -1.31 12.54 -7.58
C ASP A 381 -0.68 12.36 -6.14
N ARG A 382 0.53 11.75 -6.19
CA ARG A 382 1.85 11.84 -5.48
C ARG A 382 2.14 11.58 -3.97
N ARG A 383 3.41 11.18 -3.77
CA ARG A 383 4.11 10.33 -2.75
C ARG A 383 4.86 11.09 -1.63
N THR A 384 5.53 10.57 -0.57
CA THR A 384 6.36 9.33 -0.33
C THR A 384 6.58 9.01 1.17
N ASP A 385 6.86 7.73 1.49
CA ASP A 385 7.62 7.10 2.60
C ASP A 385 7.16 7.12 4.08
N PHE A 386 6.64 5.95 4.46
CA PHE A 386 6.01 5.53 5.72
C PHE A 386 6.41 4.08 6.04
N ALA A 387 6.36 3.67 7.31
CA ALA A 387 6.18 2.26 7.63
C ALA A 387 4.68 1.94 7.63
N GLY A 388 4.17 1.54 6.46
CA GLY A 388 2.78 1.15 6.23
C GLY A 388 2.29 -0.02 7.09
N PRO A 389 0.98 -0.30 7.09
CA PRO A 389 0.41 -1.51 7.69
C PRO A 389 1.10 -2.79 7.24
N GLU A 390 1.67 -2.78 6.03
CA GLU A 390 2.47 -3.90 5.54
C GLU A 390 3.75 -4.12 6.35
N THR A 391 4.53 -3.07 6.64
CA THR A 391 5.76 -3.18 7.42
C THR A 391 5.48 -3.66 8.84
N ALA A 392 4.50 -3.07 9.51
CA ALA A 392 4.10 -3.49 10.86
C ALA A 392 3.63 -4.96 10.89
N ARG A 393 2.94 -5.41 9.85
CA ARG A 393 2.49 -6.80 9.71
C ARG A 393 3.65 -7.76 9.45
N ARG A 394 4.61 -7.39 8.60
CA ARG A 394 5.83 -8.19 8.36
C ARG A 394 6.62 -8.36 9.66
N ASP A 395 6.74 -7.31 10.46
CA ASP A 395 7.42 -7.38 11.77
C ASP A 395 6.64 -8.22 12.79
N GLU A 396 5.31 -8.18 12.77
CA GLU A 396 4.49 -9.09 13.61
C GLU A 396 4.72 -10.56 13.23
N ARG A 397 4.75 -10.91 11.94
CA ARG A 397 4.97 -12.30 11.49
C ARG A 397 6.37 -12.83 11.83
N ARG A 398 7.36 -11.94 11.98
CA ARG A 398 8.71 -12.32 12.41
C ARG A 398 8.77 -12.75 13.87
N LYS A 399 7.82 -12.35 14.71
CA LYS A 399 7.78 -12.75 16.12
C LYS A 399 7.58 -14.25 16.23
N ASP A 400 8.40 -14.93 17.05
CA ASP A 400 8.31 -16.38 17.21
C ASP A 400 7.36 -16.76 18.33
N VAL A 401 6.05 -16.67 18.06
CA VAL A 401 4.98 -17.10 18.96
C VAL A 401 4.28 -18.31 18.33
N PRO A 402 4.63 -19.56 18.71
CA PRO A 402 4.18 -20.78 18.01
C PRO A 402 2.65 -20.91 17.93
N GLU A 403 1.95 -20.59 19.01
CA GLU A 403 0.49 -20.65 19.06
C GLU A 403 -0.16 -19.67 18.07
N ALA A 404 0.37 -18.45 17.98
CA ALA A 404 -0.12 -17.42 17.07
C ALA A 404 0.14 -17.79 15.60
N LYS A 405 1.33 -18.32 15.27
CA LYS A 405 1.64 -18.79 13.91
C LYS A 405 0.73 -19.95 13.49
N ALA A 406 0.52 -20.93 14.38
CA ALA A 406 -0.39 -22.03 14.11
C ALA A 406 -1.84 -21.53 13.94
N ALA A 407 -2.27 -20.55 14.74
CA ALA A 407 -3.59 -19.94 14.60
C ALA A 407 -3.75 -19.12 13.31
N ALA A 408 -2.72 -18.39 12.89
CA ALA A 408 -2.69 -17.65 11.64
C ALA A 408 -2.78 -18.60 10.44
N ALA A 409 -1.97 -19.67 10.41
CA ALA A 409 -2.02 -20.70 9.36
C ALA A 409 -3.38 -21.41 9.29
N ARG A 410 -4.01 -21.70 10.44
CA ARG A 410 -5.40 -22.23 10.47
C ARG A 410 -6.39 -21.23 9.87
N SER A 411 -6.26 -19.95 10.21
CA SER A 411 -7.15 -18.90 9.69
C SER A 411 -7.01 -18.72 8.18
N LEU A 412 -5.77 -18.70 7.68
CA LEU A 412 -5.49 -18.64 6.24
C LEU A 412 -6.08 -19.85 5.52
N ASN A 413 -5.97 -21.05 6.10
CA ASN A 413 -6.61 -22.26 5.55
C ASN A 413 -8.14 -22.15 5.48
N ILE A 414 -8.79 -21.53 6.48
CA ILE A 414 -10.25 -21.30 6.48
C ILE A 414 -10.66 -20.31 5.38
N LEU A 415 -9.79 -19.35 5.06
CA LEU A 415 -10.03 -18.35 4.02
C LEU A 415 -9.86 -18.87 2.60
N ARG A 416 -9.25 -20.04 2.39
CA ARG A 416 -9.12 -20.69 1.07
C ARG A 416 -10.50 -20.91 0.44
N LYS A 417 -10.56 -20.83 -0.89
CA LYS A 417 -11.66 -21.44 -1.65
C LYS A 417 -11.36 -22.92 -1.75
N ARG A 418 -12.34 -23.75 -1.38
CA ARG A 418 -12.28 -25.20 -1.58
C ARG A 418 -12.76 -25.54 -2.98
#